data_AF-A0A0M9X7G4-F1
#
_entry.id   AF-A0A0M9X7G4-F1
#
_cell.length_a   1.000
_cell.length_b   1.000
_cell.length_c   1.000
_cell.angle_alpha   90.00
_cell.angle_beta   90.00
_cell.angle_gamma   90.00
#
_symmetry.space_group_name_H-M   'P 1'
#
loop_
_entity.id
_entity.type
_entity.pdbx_description
1 polymer ?
#
loop_
_entity_poly.entity_id
_entity_poly.type
_entity_poly.pdbx_seq_one_letter_code
_entity_poly.pdbx_strand_id
1 'polypeptide(L)'
;GGGGKKAGIVIGAVAIVAALGVGAYFVLGSGGGTGGLEDDGAHKLTTPATVLGEYKLAGEGNESSDSDTAKDMEKSGVKNGTAIVGQWSTADFGGYDPQDPSTLPDRAELLTAKGMTMVGGYGEIAEPQTVLDKFFANIQEKVEESSTGDTGGMQNAELVGDPEEVEIDGAVAKCQSTKSTNALTKKESTDWFCAWADHSTVAMVSPGDNNGTGVGKDTAVDLTTKLREQIRVKA
;
A
#
# COMPACT_ATOMS: atom_id res chain seq x y z
N GLY A 1 39.73 -11.68 -5.14
CA GLY A 1 39.32 -10.66 -4.17
C GLY A 1 38.22 -9.83 -4.76
N GLY A 2 37.23 -9.44 -3.95
CA GLY A 2 36.24 -8.42 -4.29
C GLY A 2 35.05 -8.93 -5.12
N GLY A 3 33.87 -8.92 -4.53
CA GLY A 3 32.61 -9.23 -5.18
C GLY A 3 31.50 -9.20 -4.14
N GLY A 4 31.13 -8.00 -3.72
CA GLY A 4 30.19 -7.74 -2.63
C GLY A 4 28.90 -8.53 -2.81
N LYS A 5 28.59 -9.34 -1.79
CA LYS A 5 27.27 -9.92 -1.61
C LYS A 5 26.30 -8.74 -1.58
N LYS A 6 25.45 -8.64 -2.61
CA LYS A 6 24.28 -7.78 -2.57
C LYS A 6 23.45 -8.24 -1.38
N ALA A 7 23.56 -7.53 -0.27
CA ALA A 7 22.62 -7.62 0.82
C ALA A 7 21.29 -7.16 0.22
N GLY A 8 20.46 -8.12 -0.18
CA GLY A 8 19.08 -7.89 -0.57
C GLY A 8 18.32 -7.42 0.66
N ILE A 9 18.42 -6.14 0.97
CA ILE A 9 17.41 -5.42 1.73
C ILE A 9 16.67 -4.61 0.68
N VAL A 10 15.78 -5.33 0.04
CA VAL A 10 14.74 -4.82 -0.83
C VAL A 10 13.90 -3.88 0.03
N ILE A 11 14.21 -2.57 0.02
CA ILE A 11 13.17 -1.55 0.20
C ILE A 11 12.37 -1.60 -1.11
N GLY A 12 11.61 -2.69 -1.25
CA GLY A 12 10.95 -3.11 -2.48
C GLY A 12 9.62 -2.44 -2.63
N ALA A 13 9.59 -1.11 -2.61
CA ALA A 13 8.38 -0.35 -2.86
C ALA A 13 8.33 0.24 -4.27
N VAL A 14 9.30 -0.09 -5.15
CA VAL A 14 9.33 0.47 -6.51
C VAL A 14 8.58 -0.40 -7.53
N ALA A 15 8.20 -1.64 -7.20
CA ALA A 15 7.49 -2.51 -8.15
C ALA A 15 5.95 -2.39 -8.12
N ILE A 16 5.36 -1.69 -7.15
CA ILE A 16 3.88 -1.57 -7.08
C ILE A 16 3.38 -0.37 -7.91
N VAL A 17 4.18 0.70 -8.03
CA VAL A 17 3.76 1.91 -8.77
C VAL A 17 3.67 1.69 -10.28
N ALA A 18 4.52 0.81 -10.85
CA ALA A 18 4.45 0.44 -12.27
C ALA A 18 3.26 -0.46 -12.62
N ALA A 19 2.47 -0.89 -11.63
CA ALA A 19 1.49 -1.95 -11.78
C ALA A 19 0.04 -1.46 -11.60
N LEU A 20 -0.23 -0.16 -11.71
CA LEU A 20 -1.60 0.34 -11.96
C LEU A 20 -2.02 0.16 -13.44
N GLY A 21 -1.18 -0.46 -14.25
CA GLY A 21 -1.41 -0.75 -15.67
C GLY A 21 -1.30 -2.24 -16.00
N VAL A 22 -2.17 -3.10 -15.47
CA VAL A 22 -2.44 -4.40 -16.13
C VAL A 22 -3.81 -4.32 -16.78
N GLY A 23 -3.79 -4.33 -18.11
CA GLY A 23 -4.98 -4.26 -18.92
C GLY A 23 -5.60 -5.64 -19.09
N ALA A 24 -6.67 -5.90 -18.35
CA ALA A 24 -7.68 -6.85 -18.77
C ALA A 24 -8.95 -6.07 -19.15
N TYR A 25 -9.23 -6.03 -20.45
CA TYR A 25 -10.51 -5.60 -21.00
C TYR A 25 -11.60 -6.57 -20.50
N PHE A 26 -12.17 -6.29 -19.33
CA PHE A 26 -13.40 -6.92 -18.86
C PHE A 26 -14.57 -6.00 -19.18
N VAL A 27 -15.16 -6.26 -20.35
CA VAL A 27 -16.58 -6.05 -20.55
C VAL A 27 -17.28 -7.05 -19.63
N LEU A 28 -18.05 -6.59 -18.64
CA LEU A 28 -19.26 -7.23 -18.09
C LEU A 28 -19.74 -6.50 -16.82
N GLY A 29 -21.03 -6.16 -16.78
CA GLY A 29 -21.79 -6.08 -15.53
C GLY A 29 -22.08 -4.69 -14.96
N SER A 30 -23.00 -3.95 -15.57
CA SER A 30 -23.78 -2.93 -14.87
C SER A 30 -24.59 -3.58 -13.74
N GLY A 31 -24.40 -3.15 -12.48
CA GLY A 31 -25.41 -3.36 -11.44
C GLY A 31 -24.87 -3.42 -10.01
N GLY A 32 -25.23 -2.43 -9.18
CA GLY A 32 -25.13 -2.51 -7.72
C GLY A 32 -25.09 -1.15 -7.04
N GLY A 33 -26.25 -0.48 -6.89
CA GLY A 33 -26.34 0.91 -6.47
C GLY A 33 -26.05 1.21 -5.00
N THR A 34 -25.34 2.33 -4.78
CA THR A 34 -25.75 3.51 -3.99
C THR A 34 -26.45 3.26 -2.64
N GLY A 35 -25.67 2.84 -1.65
CA GLY A 35 -25.69 3.47 -0.32
C GLY A 35 -24.72 4.65 -0.37
N GLY A 36 -25.24 5.86 -0.63
CA GLY A 36 -24.48 6.99 -1.16
C GLY A 36 -23.35 7.45 -0.23
N LEU A 37 -22.12 7.13 -0.60
CA LEU A 37 -20.95 7.82 -0.08
C LEU A 37 -21.11 9.32 -0.36
N GLU A 38 -20.97 10.16 0.66
CA GLU A 38 -21.04 11.61 0.47
C GLU A 38 -19.79 12.10 -0.25
N ASP A 39 -19.96 12.86 -1.32
CA ASP A 39 -18.86 13.58 -1.96
C ASP A 39 -18.52 14.82 -1.13
N ASP A 40 -17.43 14.73 -0.37
CA ASP A 40 -16.91 15.80 0.48
C ASP A 40 -15.91 16.73 -0.26
N GLY A 41 -15.83 16.58 -1.58
CA GLY A 41 -15.01 17.39 -2.48
C GLY A 41 -13.64 16.79 -2.76
N ALA A 42 -12.87 17.51 -3.58
CA ALA A 42 -11.55 17.05 -4.01
C ALA A 42 -10.55 17.04 -2.85
N HIS A 43 -9.88 15.89 -2.68
CA HIS A 43 -8.79 15.68 -1.75
C HIS A 43 -7.56 15.12 -2.46
N LYS A 44 -6.42 15.28 -1.81
CA LYS A 44 -5.13 14.69 -2.20
C LYS A 44 -4.62 13.82 -1.06
N LEU A 45 -3.74 12.89 -1.40
CA LEU A 45 -2.95 12.14 -0.43
C LEU A 45 -1.57 12.78 -0.31
N THR A 46 -1.01 12.72 0.90
CA THR A 46 0.31 13.28 1.21
C THR A 46 1.16 12.24 1.93
N THR A 47 2.46 12.53 2.08
CA THR A 47 3.40 11.71 2.85
C THR A 47 4.05 12.51 3.99
N PRO A 48 3.32 12.79 5.08
CA PRO A 48 3.86 13.55 6.20
C PRO A 48 5.12 12.90 6.79
N ALA A 49 6.06 13.70 7.29
CA ALA A 49 7.30 13.19 7.90
C ALA A 49 7.05 12.29 9.12
N THR A 50 5.91 12.46 9.80
CA THR A 50 5.49 11.63 10.93
C THR A 50 3.99 11.45 10.90
N VAL A 51 3.53 10.22 11.15
CA VAL A 51 2.11 9.86 11.29
C VAL A 51 1.90 9.06 12.57
N LEU A 52 0.68 9.07 13.08
CA LEU A 52 0.26 8.31 14.27
C LEU A 52 1.16 8.54 15.52
N GLY A 53 1.86 9.67 15.57
CA GLY A 53 2.75 10.07 16.67
C GLY A 53 4.11 9.38 16.72
N GLU A 54 4.24 8.15 16.23
CA GLU A 54 5.46 7.33 16.38
C GLU A 54 6.08 6.84 15.06
N TYR A 55 5.36 6.92 13.94
CA TYR A 55 5.81 6.40 12.65
C TYR A 55 6.49 7.51 11.85
N LYS A 56 7.80 7.43 11.65
CA LYS A 56 8.60 8.37 10.86
C LYS A 56 8.72 7.90 9.41
N LEU A 57 8.67 8.83 8.46
CA LEU A 57 8.82 8.51 7.04
C LEU A 57 10.21 7.90 6.81
N ALA A 58 10.25 6.72 6.21
CA ALA A 58 11.45 6.01 5.85
C ALA A 58 11.91 6.45 4.45
N GLY A 59 12.84 7.41 4.41
CA GLY A 59 13.28 8.05 3.18
C GLY A 59 12.33 9.16 2.73
N GLU A 60 12.09 9.23 1.42
CA GLU A 60 11.21 10.24 0.81
C GLU A 60 9.92 9.58 0.31
N GLY A 61 8.80 10.32 0.43
CA GLY A 61 7.57 9.95 -0.24
C GLY A 61 7.73 10.08 -1.75
N ASN A 62 7.12 9.17 -2.50
CA ASN A 62 7.22 9.17 -3.96
C ASN A 62 5.86 9.51 -4.56
N GLU A 63 5.81 10.56 -5.38
CA GLU A 63 4.64 10.93 -6.16
C GLU A 63 4.97 10.83 -7.64
N SER A 64 4.02 10.33 -8.45
CA SER A 64 4.14 10.30 -9.89
C SER A 64 2.83 10.75 -10.55
N SER A 65 2.94 11.73 -11.44
CA SER A 65 1.80 12.28 -12.20
C SER A 65 2.15 12.39 -13.68
N ASP A 66 3.10 11.61 -14.17
CA ASP A 66 3.45 11.59 -15.59
C ASP A 66 2.29 11.02 -16.43
N SER A 67 2.33 11.25 -17.75
CA SER A 67 1.23 10.90 -18.63
C SER A 67 0.92 9.40 -18.68
N ASP A 68 1.89 8.53 -18.44
CA ASP A 68 1.68 7.10 -18.46
C ASP A 68 1.08 6.64 -17.13
N THR A 69 1.56 7.15 -15.99
CA THR A 69 0.92 6.96 -14.68
C THR A 69 -0.55 7.40 -14.70
N ALA A 70 -0.85 8.59 -15.24
CA ALA A 70 -2.21 9.12 -15.31
C ALA A 70 -3.14 8.23 -16.16
N LYS A 71 -2.66 7.74 -17.32
CA LYS A 71 -3.44 6.80 -18.17
C LYS A 71 -3.72 5.47 -17.48
N ASP A 72 -2.76 4.97 -16.70
CA ASP A 72 -2.92 3.71 -15.97
C ASP A 72 -3.93 3.84 -14.84
N MET A 73 -3.88 4.96 -14.11
CA MET A 73 -4.89 5.32 -13.11
C MET A 73 -6.29 5.48 -13.73
N GLU A 74 -6.39 6.08 -14.92
CA GLU A 74 -7.66 6.23 -15.63
C GLU A 74 -8.32 4.88 -15.96
N LYS A 75 -7.54 3.87 -16.37
CA LYS A 75 -8.06 2.50 -16.60
C LYS A 75 -8.67 1.90 -15.32
N SER A 76 -8.07 2.24 -14.18
CA SER A 76 -8.53 1.84 -12.85
C SER A 76 -9.71 2.68 -12.35
N GLY A 77 -10.12 3.73 -13.07
CA GLY A 77 -11.28 4.57 -12.75
C GLY A 77 -10.92 5.88 -12.01
N VAL A 78 -9.64 6.23 -11.94
CA VAL A 78 -9.17 7.49 -11.33
C VAL A 78 -8.70 8.44 -12.42
N LYS A 79 -9.50 9.47 -12.73
CA LYS A 79 -9.14 10.45 -13.77
C LYS A 79 -8.18 11.49 -13.25
N ASN A 80 -7.33 12.02 -14.12
CA ASN A 80 -6.30 13.02 -13.76
C ASN A 80 -5.47 12.56 -12.56
N GLY A 81 -5.16 11.26 -12.52
CA GLY A 81 -4.60 10.59 -11.36
C GLY A 81 -3.15 10.98 -11.07
N THR A 82 -2.82 11.08 -9.79
CA THR A 82 -1.45 11.09 -9.27
C THR A 82 -1.26 9.87 -8.37
N ALA A 83 -0.25 9.06 -8.63
CA ALA A 83 0.13 7.94 -7.79
C ALA A 83 1.02 8.44 -6.65
N ILE A 84 0.87 7.84 -5.46
CA ILE A 84 1.66 8.17 -4.29
C ILE A 84 2.04 6.90 -3.51
N VAL A 85 3.25 6.90 -2.96
CA VAL A 85 3.75 5.87 -2.05
C VAL A 85 4.39 6.51 -0.83
N GLY A 86 3.98 6.05 0.34
CA GLY A 86 4.58 6.39 1.62
C GLY A 86 5.00 5.14 2.37
N GLN A 87 6.15 5.20 3.04
CA GLN A 87 6.62 4.15 3.92
C GLN A 87 7.03 4.81 5.24
N TRP A 88 6.47 4.34 6.34
CA TRP A 88 6.85 4.81 7.67
C TRP A 88 7.31 3.65 8.55
N SER A 89 8.17 3.97 9.51
CA SER A 89 8.61 3.02 10.52
C SER A 89 8.78 3.70 11.87
N THR A 90 8.65 2.90 12.93
CA THR A 90 9.04 3.32 14.28
C THR A 90 10.56 3.26 14.50
N ALA A 91 11.32 2.64 13.59
CA ALA A 91 12.78 2.74 13.55
C ALA A 91 13.21 4.07 12.91
N ASP A 92 14.38 4.57 13.32
CA ASP A 92 14.92 5.83 12.85
C ASP A 92 15.76 5.67 11.57
N PHE A 93 15.13 5.88 10.43
CA PHE A 93 15.79 5.92 9.12
C PHE A 93 16.38 7.30 8.76
N GLY A 94 16.37 8.28 9.67
CA GLY A 94 16.82 9.65 9.36
C GLY A 94 18.29 9.77 8.92
N GLY A 95 19.12 8.79 9.27
CA GLY A 95 20.52 8.69 8.84
C GLY A 95 20.77 7.70 7.71
N TYR A 96 19.74 7.02 7.19
CA TYR A 96 19.89 5.95 6.21
C TYR A 96 20.25 6.50 4.81
N ASP A 97 21.36 6.01 4.28
CA ASP A 97 21.78 6.18 2.90
C ASP A 97 21.55 4.86 2.12
N PRO A 98 20.67 4.85 1.10
CA PRO A 98 20.45 3.68 0.24
C PRO A 98 21.71 3.14 -0.45
N GLN A 99 22.77 3.95 -0.57
CA GLN A 99 24.06 3.54 -1.12
C GLN A 99 25.02 2.98 -0.07
N ASP A 100 24.75 3.17 1.22
CA ASP A 100 25.58 2.70 2.33
C ASP A 100 24.76 1.88 3.34
N PRO A 101 24.75 0.53 3.23
CA PRO A 101 23.99 -0.34 4.13
C PRO A 101 24.47 -0.29 5.58
N SER A 102 25.63 0.31 5.88
CA SER A 102 26.10 0.49 7.26
C SER A 102 25.34 1.57 8.03
N THR A 103 24.58 2.41 7.32
CA THR A 103 23.74 3.47 7.88
C THR A 103 22.32 2.99 8.25
N LEU A 104 22.03 1.70 8.06
CA LEU A 104 20.77 1.11 8.49
C LEU A 104 20.63 1.17 10.02
N PRO A 105 19.40 1.32 10.54
CA PRO A 105 19.13 1.13 11.95
C PRO A 105 19.65 -0.23 12.42
N ASP A 106 20.11 -0.31 13.66
CA ASP A 106 20.69 -1.55 14.14
C ASP A 106 19.65 -2.68 14.18
N ARG A 107 20.14 -3.93 14.18
CA ARG A 107 19.25 -5.09 14.11
C ARG A 107 18.27 -5.16 15.29
N ALA A 108 18.67 -4.72 16.48
CA ALA A 108 17.80 -4.79 17.65
C ALA A 108 16.64 -3.79 17.53
N GLU A 109 16.93 -2.58 17.07
CA GLU A 109 15.92 -1.58 16.72
C GLU A 109 14.98 -2.10 15.64
N LEU A 110 15.53 -2.58 14.52
CA LEU A 110 14.75 -3.13 13.40
C LEU A 110 13.83 -4.27 13.83
N LEU A 111 14.28 -5.19 14.69
CA LEU A 111 13.47 -6.31 15.17
C LEU A 111 12.26 -5.89 16.01
N THR A 112 12.35 -4.74 16.68
CA THR A 112 11.25 -4.19 17.50
C THR A 112 10.38 -3.20 16.73
N ALA A 113 10.82 -2.81 15.54
CA ALA A 113 10.14 -1.79 14.75
C ALA A 113 8.85 -2.30 14.11
N LYS A 114 7.90 -1.39 13.97
CA LYS A 114 6.71 -1.56 13.16
C LYS A 114 6.88 -0.80 11.85
N GLY A 115 6.28 -1.32 10.79
CA GLY A 115 6.24 -0.70 9.48
C GLY A 115 4.83 -0.31 9.10
N MET A 116 4.72 0.70 8.25
CA MET A 116 3.47 1.10 7.61
C MET A 116 3.78 1.44 6.15
N THR A 117 3.23 0.68 5.22
CA THR A 117 3.33 1.00 3.79
C THR A 117 1.98 1.48 3.30
N MET A 118 1.96 2.61 2.59
CA MET A 118 0.81 3.11 1.86
C MET A 118 1.14 3.15 0.37
N VAL A 119 0.26 2.59 -0.45
CA VAL A 119 0.29 2.73 -1.90
C VAL A 119 -1.08 3.17 -2.36
N GLY A 120 -1.16 4.24 -3.14
CA GLY A 120 -2.43 4.75 -3.58
C GLY A 120 -2.29 5.84 -4.63
N GLY A 121 -3.33 6.63 -4.74
CA GLY A 121 -3.37 7.80 -5.59
C GLY A 121 -4.59 8.66 -5.35
N TYR A 122 -4.61 9.80 -6.00
CA TYR A 122 -5.71 10.75 -5.95
C TYR A 122 -6.00 11.34 -7.32
N GLY A 123 -7.23 11.77 -7.55
CA GLY A 123 -7.77 12.23 -8.83
C GLY A 123 -9.29 12.38 -8.73
N GLU A 124 -10.00 12.24 -9.84
CA GLU A 124 -11.47 12.21 -9.83
C GLU A 124 -11.96 10.76 -9.88
N ILE A 125 -12.82 10.37 -8.94
CA ILE A 125 -13.39 9.02 -8.84
C ILE A 125 -14.91 9.11 -8.81
N ALA A 126 -15.53 8.67 -9.90
CA ALA A 126 -16.98 8.67 -10.03
C ALA A 126 -17.63 7.52 -9.23
N GLU A 127 -17.01 6.34 -9.25
CA GLU A 127 -17.56 5.10 -8.68
C GLU A 127 -16.53 4.47 -7.71
N PRO A 128 -16.45 4.94 -6.45
CA PRO A 128 -15.46 4.48 -5.49
C PRO A 128 -15.45 2.95 -5.30
N GLN A 129 -16.62 2.33 -5.25
CA GLN A 129 -16.77 0.87 -5.14
C GLN A 129 -16.12 0.14 -6.32
N THR A 130 -16.32 0.65 -7.54
CA THR A 130 -15.74 0.04 -8.75
C THR A 130 -14.22 0.16 -8.76
N VAL A 131 -13.68 1.30 -8.31
CA VAL A 131 -12.22 1.49 -8.20
C VAL A 131 -11.63 0.52 -7.18
N LEU A 132 -12.27 0.37 -6.01
CA LEU A 132 -11.83 -0.55 -4.97
C LEU A 132 -11.88 -2.02 -5.43
N ASP A 133 -12.94 -2.42 -6.12
CA ASP A 133 -13.08 -3.79 -6.63
C ASP A 133 -12.01 -4.11 -7.69
N LYS A 134 -11.74 -3.18 -8.61
CA LYS A 134 -10.65 -3.31 -9.58
C LYS A 134 -9.29 -3.39 -8.88
N PHE A 135 -9.09 -2.62 -7.81
CA PHE A 135 -7.84 -2.64 -7.05
C PHE A 135 -7.54 -4.03 -6.49
N PHE A 136 -8.52 -4.68 -5.86
CA PHE A 136 -8.36 -6.05 -5.35
C PHE A 136 -8.24 -7.10 -6.45
N ALA A 137 -8.98 -6.97 -7.56
CA ALA A 137 -8.83 -7.86 -8.71
C ALA A 137 -7.40 -7.81 -9.27
N ASN A 138 -6.81 -6.62 -9.39
CA ASN A 138 -5.43 -6.45 -9.82
C ASN A 138 -4.41 -7.04 -8.84
N ILE A 139 -4.70 -7.02 -7.52
CA ILE A 139 -3.84 -7.69 -6.54
C ILE A 139 -3.87 -9.20 -6.73
N GLN A 140 -5.06 -9.78 -6.92
CA GLN A 140 -5.23 -11.21 -7.15
C GLN A 140 -4.49 -11.66 -8.42
N GLU A 141 -4.70 -10.95 -9.54
CA GLU A 141 -4.01 -11.21 -10.81
C GLU A 141 -2.49 -11.20 -10.65
N LYS A 142 -1.93 -10.19 -9.98
CA LYS A 142 -0.46 -10.11 -9.80
C LYS A 142 0.08 -11.20 -8.88
N VAL A 143 -0.66 -11.58 -7.85
CA VAL A 143 -0.23 -12.68 -6.98
C VAL A 143 -0.19 -13.98 -7.77
N GLU A 144 -1.21 -14.24 -8.61
CA GLU A 144 -1.23 -15.39 -9.52
C GLU A 144 -0.05 -15.35 -10.52
N GLU A 145 0.26 -14.19 -11.11
CA GLU A 145 1.37 -14.02 -12.05
C GLU A 145 2.76 -14.17 -11.39
N SER A 146 2.91 -13.66 -10.16
CA SER A 146 4.17 -13.66 -9.40
C SER A 146 4.66 -15.06 -9.01
N SER A 147 3.83 -16.09 -9.18
CA SER A 147 4.21 -17.51 -9.16
C SER A 147 5.32 -17.89 -10.16
N THR A 148 5.71 -16.98 -11.06
CA THR A 148 6.60 -17.26 -12.20
C THR A 148 7.83 -16.34 -12.33
N GLY A 149 8.07 -15.38 -11.42
CA GLY A 149 9.14 -14.38 -11.61
C GLY A 149 9.73 -13.71 -10.35
N ASP A 150 11.00 -13.32 -10.46
CA ASP A 150 11.93 -12.98 -9.38
C ASP A 150 12.08 -11.44 -9.18
N THR A 151 10.99 -10.67 -9.02
CA THR A 151 11.06 -9.22 -8.76
C THR A 151 9.86 -8.65 -7.97
N GLY A 152 10.08 -8.11 -6.75
CA GLY A 152 9.16 -7.16 -6.08
C GLY A 152 8.66 -7.57 -4.67
N GLY A 153 8.47 -6.60 -3.75
CA GLY A 153 8.28 -6.75 -2.28
C GLY A 153 7.11 -7.59 -1.74
N MET A 154 6.43 -8.34 -2.61
CA MET A 154 5.39 -9.34 -2.31
C MET A 154 5.90 -10.77 -2.54
N GLN A 155 7.22 -10.97 -2.64
CA GLN A 155 7.81 -12.31 -2.76
C GLN A 155 7.38 -13.17 -1.56
N ASN A 156 6.74 -14.31 -1.84
CA ASN A 156 6.23 -15.27 -0.84
C ASN A 156 5.04 -14.79 0.00
N ALA A 157 4.26 -13.82 -0.47
CA ALA A 157 2.97 -13.50 0.14
C ALA A 157 1.84 -14.27 -0.56
N GLU A 158 1.11 -15.07 0.20
CA GLU A 158 -0.10 -15.77 -0.22
C GLU A 158 -1.32 -14.98 0.25
N LEU A 159 -2.24 -14.63 -0.66
CA LEU A 159 -3.53 -14.05 -0.25
C LEU A 159 -4.34 -15.11 0.47
N VAL A 160 -4.88 -14.75 1.64
CA VAL A 160 -5.70 -15.66 2.44
C VAL A 160 -7.12 -15.12 2.52
N GLY A 161 -8.06 -15.95 2.05
CA GLY A 161 -9.49 -15.61 1.99
C GLY A 161 -9.82 -14.58 0.93
N ASP A 162 -11.09 -14.20 0.87
CA ASP A 162 -11.59 -13.12 0.01
C ASP A 162 -11.48 -11.75 0.74
N PRO A 163 -11.42 -10.63 0.02
CA PRO A 163 -11.50 -9.30 0.62
C PRO A 163 -12.81 -9.12 1.42
N GLU A 164 -12.69 -8.72 2.68
CA GLU A 164 -13.80 -8.51 3.59
C GLU A 164 -14.12 -7.02 3.72
N GLU A 165 -15.40 -6.66 3.61
CA GLU A 165 -15.85 -5.28 3.84
C GLU A 165 -15.59 -4.84 5.29
N VAL A 166 -15.21 -3.58 5.44
CA VAL A 166 -14.97 -2.93 6.73
C VAL A 166 -15.46 -1.49 6.70
N GLU A 167 -15.72 -0.93 7.88
CA GLU A 167 -16.11 0.47 8.03
C GLU A 167 -14.87 1.36 8.14
N ILE A 168 -14.74 2.34 7.24
CA ILE A 168 -13.77 3.44 7.31
C ILE A 168 -14.53 4.72 6.94
N ASP A 169 -14.57 5.68 7.87
CA ASP A 169 -15.41 6.88 7.74
C ASP A 169 -15.17 7.63 6.43
N GLY A 170 -16.24 7.86 5.67
CA GLY A 170 -16.20 8.61 4.42
C GLY A 170 -15.45 7.91 3.28
N ALA A 171 -15.37 6.57 3.30
CA ALA A 171 -14.89 5.77 2.17
C ALA A 171 -15.58 4.41 2.10
N VAL A 172 -15.59 3.80 0.92
CA VAL A 172 -15.79 2.34 0.83
C VAL A 172 -14.47 1.66 1.15
N ALA A 173 -14.49 0.55 1.89
CA ALA A 173 -13.26 -0.12 2.32
C ALA A 173 -13.38 -1.63 2.42
N LYS A 174 -12.26 -2.30 2.14
CA LYS A 174 -12.11 -3.75 2.26
C LYS A 174 -10.74 -4.07 2.85
N CYS A 175 -10.65 -5.15 3.61
CA CYS A 175 -9.38 -5.68 4.11
C CYS A 175 -9.20 -7.13 3.69
N GLN A 176 -7.95 -7.54 3.48
CA GLN A 176 -7.60 -8.91 3.19
C GLN A 176 -6.30 -9.24 3.92
N SER A 177 -6.10 -10.52 4.21
CA SER A 177 -4.88 -10.99 4.85
C SER A 177 -3.90 -11.59 3.84
N THR A 178 -2.62 -11.43 4.14
CA THR A 178 -1.53 -12.10 3.45
C THR A 178 -0.79 -12.99 4.43
N LYS A 179 -0.43 -14.19 4.00
CA LYS A 179 0.50 -15.05 4.73
C LYS A 179 1.87 -14.93 4.08
N SER A 180 2.90 -14.61 4.86
CA SER A 180 4.25 -14.50 4.33
C SER A 180 5.30 -14.96 5.33
N THR A 181 6.53 -15.22 4.86
CA THR A 181 7.68 -15.49 5.73
C THR A 181 8.46 -14.21 5.97
N ASN A 182 8.53 -13.75 7.22
CA ASN A 182 9.27 -12.56 7.60
C ASN A 182 10.77 -12.72 7.28
N ALA A 183 11.33 -11.76 6.54
CA ALA A 183 12.70 -11.85 6.04
C ALA A 183 13.76 -11.82 7.18
N LEU A 184 13.48 -11.13 8.29
CA LEU A 184 14.39 -10.96 9.42
C LEU A 184 14.35 -12.14 10.39
N THR A 185 13.16 -12.63 10.71
CA THR A 185 12.94 -13.66 11.74
C THR A 185 12.78 -15.07 11.18
N LYS A 186 12.52 -15.20 9.87
CA LYS A 186 12.20 -16.46 9.17
C LYS A 186 10.95 -17.15 9.71
N LYS A 187 10.09 -16.43 10.44
CA LYS A 187 8.79 -16.92 10.91
C LYS A 187 7.73 -16.63 9.87
N GLU A 188 6.76 -17.52 9.75
CA GLU A 188 5.51 -17.21 9.06
C GLU A 188 4.69 -16.25 9.91
N SER A 189 4.13 -15.22 9.29
CA SER A 189 3.16 -14.30 9.87
C SER A 189 1.96 -14.14 8.94
N THR A 190 0.84 -13.72 9.53
CA THR A 190 -0.34 -13.31 8.78
C THR A 190 -0.55 -11.83 9.05
N ASP A 191 -0.49 -11.04 7.98
CA ASP A 191 -0.59 -9.58 8.02
C ASP A 191 -1.81 -9.13 7.23
N TRP A 192 -2.70 -8.40 7.89
CA TRP A 192 -3.86 -7.78 7.27
C TRP A 192 -3.50 -6.42 6.69
N PHE A 193 -3.96 -6.17 5.46
CA PHE A 193 -3.95 -4.85 4.84
C PHE A 193 -5.37 -4.42 4.55
N CYS A 194 -5.59 -3.11 4.49
CA CYS A 194 -6.89 -2.53 4.16
C CYS A 194 -6.72 -1.53 3.03
N ALA A 195 -7.65 -1.55 2.09
CA ALA A 195 -7.75 -0.54 1.05
C ALA A 195 -9.09 0.16 1.13
N TRP A 196 -9.08 1.43 0.78
CA TRP A 196 -10.27 2.26 0.72
C TRP A 196 -10.32 3.03 -0.59
N ALA A 197 -11.50 3.46 -0.99
CA ALA A 197 -11.71 4.43 -2.08
C ALA A 197 -12.81 5.43 -1.68
N ASP A 198 -12.64 6.68 -2.09
CA ASP A 198 -13.68 7.72 -2.03
C ASP A 198 -13.75 8.49 -3.35
N HIS A 199 -14.45 9.61 -3.38
CA HIS A 199 -14.68 10.38 -4.62
C HIS A 199 -13.43 11.06 -5.20
N SER A 200 -12.32 11.10 -4.46
CA SER A 200 -11.09 11.73 -4.97
C SER A 200 -9.80 10.99 -4.66
N THR A 201 -9.85 9.94 -3.85
CA THR A 201 -8.65 9.25 -3.41
C THR A 201 -8.88 7.72 -3.43
N VAL A 202 -7.81 6.94 -3.54
CA VAL A 202 -7.80 5.48 -3.34
C VAL A 202 -6.46 5.07 -2.75
N ALA A 203 -6.43 4.26 -1.70
CA ALA A 203 -5.17 3.75 -1.17
C ALA A 203 -5.32 2.42 -0.45
N MET A 204 -4.23 1.66 -0.45
CA MET A 204 -4.00 0.50 0.38
C MET A 204 -2.98 0.84 1.46
N VAL A 205 -3.26 0.40 2.67
CA VAL A 205 -2.41 0.53 3.84
C VAL A 205 -2.10 -0.87 4.35
N SER A 206 -0.80 -1.18 4.40
CA SER A 206 -0.26 -2.44 4.88
C SER A 206 0.63 -2.18 6.09
N PRO A 207 0.08 -2.30 7.32
CA PRO A 207 0.87 -2.34 8.52
C PRO A 207 1.64 -3.67 8.63
N GLY A 208 2.82 -3.62 9.23
CA GLY A 208 3.61 -4.82 9.48
C GLY A 208 4.38 -4.72 10.79
N ASP A 209 4.77 -5.88 11.31
CA ASP A 209 5.75 -6.00 12.37
C ASP A 209 7.01 -6.73 11.88
N ASN A 210 8.14 -6.34 12.43
CA ASN A 210 9.42 -6.97 12.10
C ASN A 210 9.74 -8.18 13.01
N ASN A 211 8.91 -8.47 14.01
CA ASN A 211 9.13 -9.56 14.96
C ASN A 211 8.49 -10.90 14.50
N GLY A 212 7.71 -10.86 13.41
CA GLY A 212 7.02 -12.00 12.81
C GLY A 212 5.80 -12.45 13.61
N THR A 213 5.09 -11.53 14.28
CA THR A 213 3.83 -11.85 14.98
C THR A 213 2.60 -11.74 14.10
N GLY A 214 2.68 -10.98 13.02
CA GLY A 214 1.56 -10.64 12.16
C GLY A 214 0.73 -9.47 12.70
N VAL A 215 0.08 -8.75 11.80
CA VAL A 215 -0.91 -7.72 12.12
C VAL A 215 -2.32 -8.23 11.90
N GLY A 216 -3.14 -8.23 12.94
CA GLY A 216 -4.55 -8.66 12.87
C GLY A 216 -5.48 -7.62 12.22
N LYS A 217 -6.64 -8.09 11.72
CA LYS A 217 -7.64 -7.28 11.00
C LYS A 217 -8.01 -5.99 11.73
N ASP A 218 -8.42 -6.06 12.99
CA ASP A 218 -8.88 -4.88 13.76
C ASP A 218 -7.77 -3.82 13.90
N THR A 219 -6.52 -4.26 14.04
CA THR A 219 -5.37 -3.36 14.08
C THR A 219 -5.12 -2.73 12.71
N ALA A 220 -5.26 -3.49 11.63
CA ALA A 220 -5.13 -2.96 10.27
C ALA A 220 -6.21 -1.92 9.95
N VAL A 221 -7.47 -2.18 10.33
CA VAL A 221 -8.58 -1.22 10.20
C VAL A 221 -8.28 0.06 10.99
N ASP A 222 -7.96 -0.06 12.28
CA ASP A 222 -7.68 1.10 13.15
C ASP A 222 -6.54 1.97 12.61
N LEU A 223 -5.43 1.34 12.21
CA LEU A 223 -4.28 2.06 11.67
C LEU A 223 -4.59 2.71 10.32
N THR A 224 -5.36 2.04 9.46
CA THR A 224 -5.77 2.58 8.16
C THR A 224 -6.67 3.79 8.32
N THR A 225 -7.67 3.72 9.21
CA THR A 225 -8.58 4.82 9.51
C THR A 225 -7.80 6.04 10.01
N LYS A 226 -6.96 5.86 11.04
CA LYS A 226 -6.17 6.97 11.60
C LYS A 226 -5.15 7.52 10.60
N LEU A 227 -4.55 6.67 9.77
CA LEU A 227 -3.62 7.13 8.74
C LEU A 227 -4.35 7.98 7.70
N ARG A 228 -5.50 7.50 7.21
CA ARG A 228 -6.32 8.23 6.22
C ARG A 228 -6.65 9.64 6.69
N GLU A 229 -7.07 9.80 7.95
CA GLU A 229 -7.36 11.12 8.54
C GLU A 229 -6.16 12.09 8.50
N GLN A 230 -4.93 11.58 8.58
CA GLN A 230 -3.72 12.40 8.64
C GLN A 230 -3.13 12.70 7.26
N ILE A 231 -3.34 11.81 6.28
CA ILE A 231 -2.70 11.94 4.96
C ILE A 231 -3.63 12.52 3.89
N ARG A 232 -4.95 12.46 4.11
CA ARG A 232 -5.97 12.97 3.19
C ARG A 232 -6.27 14.43 3.48
N VAL A 233 -5.86 15.32 2.58
CA VAL A 233 -5.98 16.78 2.72
C VAL A 233 -6.82 17.38 1.59
N LYS A 234 -7.53 18.48 1.86
CA LYS A 234 -8.30 19.18 0.80
C LYS A 234 -7.38 19.65 -0.32
N ALA A 235 -7.82 19.45 -1.57
CA ALA A 235 -7.04 19.70 -2.79
C ALA A 235 -6.82 21.17 -3.13
#